data_AF-A0A160V9W5-F1
#
_entry.id   AF-A0A160V9W5-F1
#
_cell.length_a   1.000
_cell.length_b   1.000
_cell.length_c   1.000
_cell.angle_alpha   90.00
_cell.angle_beta   90.00
_cell.angle_gamma   90.00
#
_symmetry.space_group_name_H-M   'P 1'
#
loop_
_entity.id
_entity.type
_entity.pdbx_description
1 polymer ?
#
loop_
_entity_poly.entity_id
_entity_poly.type
_entity_poly.pdbx_seq_one_letter_code
_entity_poly.pdbx_strand_id
1 'polypeptide(L)'
;MFNSDFFKNARYSKIKSPAEVVASTLKMVGSYQTPEPTIPDIGPESTYMGQSLLDPPSVEGWYTGQEWINSGSLLARINFVADRVANTSLPGISAIIGHIKSDGVNSPEELVEASLEHMGFLEVGDETMSQLLDHAKAEGNMNWNDEAAAGTRVGEMLALVGATTEYQFG
;
A
#
# COMPACT_ATOMS: atom_id res chain seq x y z
N MET A 1 -6.17 23.82 12.12
CA MET A 1 -6.38 23.15 10.82
C MET A 1 -6.28 21.63 10.96
N PHE A 2 -5.14 21.05 11.35
CA PHE A 2 -4.99 19.58 11.42
C PHE A 2 -5.75 18.86 12.55
N ASN A 3 -6.19 19.57 13.60
CA ASN A 3 -6.98 18.99 14.68
C ASN A 3 -8.50 19.10 14.49
N SER A 4 -8.98 19.77 13.43
CA SER A 4 -10.42 19.95 13.21
C SER A 4 -11.08 18.68 12.69
N ASP A 5 -12.35 18.48 13.01
CA ASP A 5 -13.13 17.32 12.55
C ASP A 5 -13.20 17.26 11.03
N PHE A 6 -13.27 18.41 10.35
CA PHE A 6 -13.19 18.48 8.89
C PHE A 6 -11.94 17.80 8.32
N PHE A 7 -10.76 18.01 8.93
CA PHE A 7 -9.52 17.41 8.46
C PHE A 7 -9.49 15.90 8.74
N LYS A 8 -9.94 15.49 9.93
CA LYS A 8 -10.00 14.07 10.33
C LYS A 8 -10.97 13.27 9.46
N ASN A 9 -12.14 13.84 9.17
CA ASN A 9 -13.18 13.21 8.36
C ASN A 9 -12.87 13.21 6.84
N ALA A 10 -11.84 13.93 6.40
CA ALA A 10 -11.39 13.92 5.01
C ALA A 10 -10.44 12.74 4.71
N ARG A 11 -10.07 11.95 5.71
CA ARG A 11 -9.30 10.73 5.51
C ARG A 11 -10.11 9.77 4.64
N TYR A 12 -9.46 9.09 3.69
CA TYR A 12 -10.09 8.11 2.81
C TYR A 12 -11.18 8.68 1.87
N SER A 13 -11.46 9.99 1.89
CA SER A 13 -12.52 10.59 1.07
C SER A 13 -12.11 10.82 -0.40
N LYS A 14 -10.91 10.42 -0.79
CA LYS A 14 -10.34 10.65 -2.13
C LYS A 14 -9.70 9.38 -2.66
N ILE A 15 -10.17 8.95 -3.83
CA ILE A 15 -9.46 7.97 -4.66
C ILE A 15 -8.17 8.61 -5.17
N LYS A 16 -7.03 8.05 -4.76
CA LYS A 16 -5.71 8.46 -5.26
C LYS A 16 -5.67 8.32 -6.79
N SER A 17 -5.25 9.37 -7.49
CA SER A 17 -4.88 9.29 -8.90
C SER A 17 -3.71 8.32 -9.10
N PRO A 18 -3.51 7.77 -10.31
CA PRO A 18 -2.36 6.90 -10.59
C PRO A 18 -1.00 7.49 -10.18
N ALA A 19 -0.76 8.78 -10.44
CA ALA A 19 0.48 9.45 -10.02
C ALA A 19 0.62 9.48 -8.49
N GLU A 20 -0.48 9.67 -7.75
CA GLU A 20 -0.48 9.63 -6.29
C GLU A 20 -0.22 8.22 -5.76
N VAL A 21 -0.77 7.17 -6.39
CA VAL A 21 -0.45 5.77 -6.03
C VAL A 21 1.03 5.52 -6.21
N VAL A 22 1.58 5.83 -7.38
CA VAL A 22 3.01 5.63 -7.68
C VAL A 22 3.88 6.37 -6.67
N ALA A 23 3.66 7.67 -6.50
CA ALA A 23 4.47 8.49 -5.60
C ALA A 23 4.35 8.06 -4.12
N SER A 24 3.14 7.75 -3.65
CA SER A 24 2.92 7.37 -2.24
C SER A 24 3.52 6.01 -1.91
N THR A 25 3.41 5.02 -2.80
CA THR A 25 4.04 3.71 -2.63
C THR A 25 5.56 3.81 -2.66
N LEU A 26 6.15 4.53 -3.62
CA LEU A 26 7.61 4.71 -3.68
C LEU A 26 8.17 5.38 -2.43
N LYS A 27 7.44 6.37 -1.90
CA LYS A 27 7.76 7.00 -0.62
C LYS A 27 7.66 6.02 0.54
N MET A 28 6.60 5.23 0.61
CA MET A 28 6.37 4.24 1.67
C MET A 28 7.48 3.18 1.70
N VAL A 29 7.88 2.65 0.54
CA VAL A 29 8.93 1.64 0.45
C VAL A 29 10.35 2.22 0.49
N GLY A 30 10.48 3.55 0.55
CA GLY A 30 11.78 4.23 0.68
C GLY A 30 12.68 4.10 -0.56
N SER A 31 12.10 3.91 -1.76
CA SER A 31 12.86 3.91 -3.02
C SER A 31 13.07 5.34 -3.53
N TYR A 32 14.04 5.53 -4.43
CA TYR A 32 14.28 6.81 -5.14
C TYR A 32 14.48 8.01 -4.20
N GLN A 33 15.12 7.80 -3.04
CA GLN A 33 15.53 8.89 -2.14
C GLN A 33 16.64 9.76 -2.75
N THR A 34 17.35 9.19 -3.72
CA THR A 34 18.30 9.86 -4.60
C THR A 34 18.01 9.47 -6.05
N PRO A 35 18.48 10.24 -7.06
CA PRO A 35 18.35 9.83 -8.45
C PRO A 35 19.01 8.47 -8.72
N GLU A 36 18.24 7.52 -9.25
CA GLU A 36 18.69 6.17 -9.59
C GLU A 36 18.52 5.94 -11.11
N PRO A 37 19.36 5.10 -11.75
CA PRO A 37 19.27 4.84 -13.19
C PRO A 37 17.94 4.25 -13.66
N THR A 38 17.18 3.59 -12.77
CA THR A 38 15.88 2.96 -13.03
C THR A 38 14.70 3.92 -12.91
N ILE A 39 14.92 5.21 -12.59
CA ILE A 39 13.86 6.22 -12.57
C ILE A 39 13.00 6.25 -13.85
N PRO A 40 13.56 6.10 -15.06
CA PRO A 40 12.76 6.05 -16.29
C PRO A 40 11.71 4.93 -16.30
N ASP A 41 11.92 3.85 -15.56
CA ASP A 41 10.99 2.70 -15.49
C ASP A 41 9.74 3.03 -14.66
N ILE A 42 9.80 4.07 -13.82
CA ILE A 42 8.67 4.50 -12.97
C ILE A 42 7.66 5.35 -13.72
N GLY A 43 8.11 6.19 -14.66
CA GLY A 43 7.24 7.10 -15.40
C GLY A 43 6.05 6.40 -16.09
N PRO A 44 6.27 5.27 -16.80
CA PRO A 44 5.20 4.50 -17.44
C PRO A 44 4.14 3.90 -16.50
N GLU A 45 4.44 3.73 -15.22
CA GLU A 45 3.57 3.01 -14.28
C GLU A 45 2.24 3.73 -14.06
N SER A 46 2.25 5.07 -13.98
CA SER A 46 1.01 5.84 -13.90
C SER A 46 0.22 5.77 -15.21
N THR A 47 0.91 5.65 -16.36
CA THR A 47 0.29 5.48 -17.68
C THR A 47 -0.46 4.15 -17.76
N TYR A 48 0.11 3.06 -17.25
CA TYR A 48 -0.57 1.75 -17.23
C TYR A 48 -1.86 1.74 -16.39
N MET A 49 -1.97 2.68 -15.46
CA MET A 49 -3.17 2.91 -14.65
C MET A 49 -4.08 4.01 -15.23
N GLY A 50 -3.74 4.59 -16.39
CA GLY A 50 -4.55 5.55 -17.14
C GLY A 50 -4.06 7.00 -17.14
N GLN A 51 -3.02 7.35 -16.38
CA GLN A 51 -2.53 8.72 -16.26
C GLN A 51 -1.12 8.88 -16.83
N SER A 52 -1.03 9.19 -18.12
CA SER A 52 0.23 9.64 -18.73
C SER A 52 0.68 10.97 -18.13
N LEU A 53 1.89 11.02 -17.60
CA LEU A 53 2.42 12.25 -17.01
C LEU A 53 2.68 13.29 -18.11
N LEU A 54 2.23 14.54 -17.87
CA LEU A 54 2.37 15.67 -18.80
C LEU A 54 1.66 15.50 -20.16
N ASP A 55 0.81 14.48 -20.29
CA ASP A 55 0.11 14.15 -21.54
C ASP A 55 -1.38 13.84 -21.24
N PRO A 56 -2.20 14.87 -20.95
CA PRO A 56 -3.61 14.68 -20.67
C PRO A 56 -4.39 14.26 -21.93
N PRO A 57 -5.44 13.43 -21.79
CA PRO A 57 -6.21 12.92 -22.93
C PRO A 57 -7.02 13.99 -23.66
N SER A 58 -7.31 15.13 -23.02
CA SER A 58 -8.04 16.25 -23.61
C SER A 58 -7.67 17.59 -22.96
N VAL A 59 -8.22 18.68 -23.49
CA VAL A 59 -8.08 20.03 -22.92
C VAL A 59 -8.73 20.19 -21.53
N GLU A 60 -9.62 19.26 -21.15
CA GLU A 60 -10.24 19.21 -19.81
C GLU A 60 -9.27 18.63 -18.76
N GLY A 61 -8.15 18.04 -19.20
CA GLY A 61 -7.18 17.37 -18.34
C GLY A 61 -7.42 15.87 -18.26
N TRP A 62 -7.04 15.26 -17.14
CA TRP A 62 -7.30 13.85 -16.86
C TRP A 62 -8.66 13.64 -16.17
N TYR A 63 -9.25 12.46 -16.37
CA TYR A 63 -10.41 12.00 -15.59
C TYR A 63 -10.10 11.99 -14.09
N THR A 64 -11.12 11.98 -13.23
CA THR A 64 -10.93 11.98 -11.77
C THR A 64 -11.94 11.08 -11.05
N GLY A 65 -11.68 10.77 -9.77
CA GLY A 65 -12.59 9.96 -8.96
C GLY A 65 -12.64 8.49 -9.39
N GLN A 66 -13.84 7.90 -9.33
CA GLN A 66 -14.05 6.47 -9.63
C GLN A 66 -13.76 6.10 -11.09
N GLU A 67 -13.82 7.06 -12.01
CA GLU A 67 -13.53 6.81 -13.43
C GLU A 67 -12.08 6.37 -13.67
N TRP A 68 -11.17 6.62 -12.72
CA TRP A 68 -9.81 6.09 -12.77
C TRP A 68 -9.75 4.56 -12.62
N ILE A 69 -10.73 3.96 -11.97
CA ILE A 69 -10.69 2.55 -11.60
C ILE A 69 -11.60 1.76 -12.53
N ASN A 70 -10.97 0.97 -13.38
CA ASN A 70 -11.57 -0.12 -14.13
C ASN A 70 -10.80 -1.41 -13.83
N SER A 71 -11.24 -2.56 -14.36
CA SER A 71 -10.60 -3.84 -14.07
C SER A 71 -9.09 -3.86 -14.42
N GLY A 72 -8.67 -3.16 -15.47
CA GLY A 72 -7.27 -3.08 -15.88
C GLY A 72 -6.43 -2.18 -14.96
N SER A 73 -6.90 -0.96 -14.71
CA SER A 73 -6.17 -0.01 -13.84
C SER A 73 -6.16 -0.47 -12.38
N LEU A 74 -7.21 -1.15 -11.90
CA LEU A 74 -7.24 -1.76 -10.57
C LEU A 74 -6.14 -2.81 -10.42
N LEU A 75 -6.04 -3.73 -11.37
CA LEU A 75 -5.00 -4.78 -11.33
C LEU A 75 -3.59 -4.18 -11.39
N ALA A 76 -3.38 -3.18 -12.24
CA ALA A 76 -2.09 -2.48 -12.33
C ALA A 76 -1.72 -1.81 -10.99
N ARG A 77 -2.69 -1.17 -10.30
CA ARG A 77 -2.47 -0.56 -8.98
C ARG A 77 -2.13 -1.61 -7.92
N ILE A 78 -2.89 -2.71 -7.87
CA ILE A 78 -2.67 -3.79 -6.91
C ILE A 78 -1.28 -4.36 -7.09
N ASN A 79 -0.90 -4.75 -8.31
CA ASN A 79 0.41 -5.32 -8.60
C ASN A 79 1.54 -4.34 -8.25
N PHE A 80 1.41 -3.07 -8.65
CA PHE A 80 2.42 -2.06 -8.38
C PHE A 80 2.70 -1.91 -6.87
N VAL A 81 1.64 -1.91 -6.05
CA VAL A 81 1.73 -1.83 -4.59
C VAL A 81 2.28 -3.13 -4.02
N ALA A 82 1.65 -4.26 -4.33
CA ALA A 82 1.98 -5.58 -3.79
C ALA A 82 3.45 -5.96 -4.02
N ASP A 83 3.94 -5.81 -5.26
CA ASP A 83 5.32 -6.15 -5.63
C ASP A 83 6.35 -5.35 -4.82
N ARG A 84 6.02 -4.11 -4.47
CA ARG A 84 6.92 -3.22 -3.73
C ARG A 84 6.84 -3.46 -2.23
N VAL A 85 5.64 -3.63 -1.66
CA VAL A 85 5.50 -3.86 -0.22
C VAL A 85 5.91 -5.26 0.21
N ALA A 86 5.82 -6.25 -0.68
CA ALA A 86 6.36 -7.59 -0.44
C ALA A 86 7.89 -7.66 -0.54
N ASN A 87 8.55 -6.65 -1.12
CA ASN A 87 10.00 -6.63 -1.25
C ASN A 87 10.67 -6.15 0.05
N THR A 88 11.01 -7.12 0.90
CA THR A 88 11.65 -6.92 2.21
C THR A 88 13.03 -6.28 2.16
N SER A 89 13.67 -6.26 0.99
CA SER A 89 14.98 -5.60 0.80
C SER A 89 14.87 -4.08 0.65
N LEU A 90 13.67 -3.55 0.40
CA LEU A 90 13.47 -2.11 0.25
C LEU A 90 13.60 -1.41 1.62
N PRO A 91 14.26 -0.23 1.69
CA PRO A 91 14.55 0.42 2.97
C PRO A 91 13.31 0.70 3.82
N GLY A 92 12.21 1.13 3.19
CA GLY A 92 10.96 1.41 3.90
C GLY A 92 10.30 0.14 4.45
N ILE A 93 10.34 -0.97 3.70
CA ILE A 93 9.76 -2.24 4.16
C ILE A 93 10.61 -2.85 5.28
N SER A 94 11.94 -2.80 5.14
CA SER A 94 12.85 -3.22 6.21
C SER A 94 12.62 -2.42 7.50
N ALA A 95 12.38 -1.10 7.39
CA ALA A 95 12.03 -0.27 8.53
C ALA A 95 10.67 -0.66 9.16
N ILE A 96 9.64 -0.90 8.35
CA ILE A 96 8.32 -1.36 8.82
C ILE A 96 8.46 -2.69 9.59
N ILE A 97 9.17 -3.67 9.02
CA ILE A 97 9.43 -4.96 9.69
C ILE A 97 10.15 -4.73 11.03
N GLY A 98 11.13 -3.83 11.06
CA GLY A 98 11.85 -3.45 12.27
C GLY A 98 10.95 -2.84 13.34
N HIS A 99 10.00 -1.98 12.96
CA HIS A 99 9.01 -1.39 13.86
C HIS A 99 8.04 -2.43 14.41
N ILE A 100 7.45 -3.27 13.55
CA ILE A 100 6.55 -4.36 13.95
C ILE A 100 7.25 -5.30 14.95
N LYS A 101 8.53 -5.61 14.72
CA LYS A 101 9.35 -6.40 15.65
C LYS A 101 9.59 -5.67 16.98
N SER A 102 9.93 -4.38 16.95
CA SER A 102 10.22 -3.61 18.17
C SER A 102 9.00 -3.42 19.05
N ASP A 103 7.81 -3.36 18.43
CA ASP A 103 6.53 -3.19 19.11
C ASP A 103 6.03 -4.50 19.73
N GLY A 104 6.73 -5.62 19.47
CA GLY A 104 6.46 -6.91 20.09
C GLY A 104 5.24 -7.63 19.49
N VAL A 105 4.89 -7.33 18.23
CA VAL A 105 3.83 -8.02 17.50
C VAL A 105 4.14 -9.51 17.40
N ASN A 106 3.25 -10.37 17.91
CA ASN A 106 3.46 -11.82 17.94
C ASN A 106 2.26 -12.62 17.42
N SER A 107 1.04 -12.15 17.64
CA SER A 107 -0.19 -12.84 17.22
C SER A 107 -0.60 -12.48 15.78
N PRO A 108 -1.39 -13.34 15.10
CA PRO A 108 -2.02 -13.01 13.83
C PRO A 108 -2.84 -11.71 13.87
N GLU A 109 -3.57 -11.46 14.95
CA GLU A 109 -4.37 -10.27 15.16
C GLU A 109 -3.50 -9.01 15.17
N GLU A 110 -2.43 -9.00 15.97
CA GLU A 110 -1.48 -7.89 16.04
C GLU A 110 -0.76 -7.67 14.70
N LEU A 111 -0.49 -8.72 13.93
CA LEU A 111 0.13 -8.60 12.60
C LEU A 111 -0.81 -7.89 11.62
N VAL A 112 -2.09 -8.25 11.60
CA VAL A 112 -3.08 -7.60 10.73
C VAL A 112 -3.26 -6.14 11.12
N GLU A 113 -3.40 -5.86 12.42
CA GLU A 113 -3.54 -4.50 12.96
C GLU A 113 -2.32 -3.63 12.59
N ALA A 114 -1.10 -4.10 12.88
CA ALA A 114 0.12 -3.37 12.56
C ALA A 114 0.29 -3.15 11.04
N SER A 115 -0.13 -4.12 10.22
CA SER A 115 -0.09 -3.99 8.76
C SER A 115 -1.07 -2.91 8.26
N LEU A 116 -2.29 -2.84 8.80
CA LEU A 116 -3.26 -1.79 8.49
C LEU A 116 -2.76 -0.40 8.94
N GLU A 117 -2.11 -0.32 10.10
CA GLU A 117 -1.48 0.92 10.60
C GLU A 117 -0.38 1.41 9.67
N HIS A 118 0.59 0.56 9.33
CA HIS A 118 1.71 0.92 8.46
C HIS A 118 1.27 1.20 7.01
N MET A 119 0.18 0.59 6.54
CA MET A 119 -0.43 0.89 5.23
C MET A 119 -1.29 2.16 5.24
N GLY A 120 -1.26 2.93 6.33
CA GLY A 120 -1.86 4.27 6.41
C GLY A 120 -3.05 4.35 7.35
N PHE A 121 -3.08 3.57 8.42
CA PHE A 121 -4.16 3.48 9.43
C PHE A 121 -5.52 3.09 8.83
N LEU A 122 -5.49 2.17 7.86
CA LEU A 122 -6.66 1.81 7.07
C LEU A 122 -7.77 1.21 7.94
N GLU A 123 -8.98 1.75 7.79
CA GLU A 123 -10.20 1.17 8.35
C GLU A 123 -10.82 0.24 7.29
N VAL A 124 -11.03 -1.03 7.64
CA VAL A 124 -11.59 -2.03 6.73
C VAL A 124 -12.92 -2.57 7.26
N GLY A 125 -13.77 -3.06 6.36
CA GLY A 125 -15.05 -3.68 6.74
C GLY A 125 -14.86 -5.02 7.46
N ASP A 126 -15.89 -5.47 8.16
CA ASP A 126 -15.88 -6.73 8.94
C ASP A 126 -15.51 -7.95 8.09
N GLU A 127 -15.98 -8.00 6.83
CA GLU A 127 -15.68 -9.09 5.90
C GLU A 127 -14.19 -9.11 5.52
N THR A 128 -13.64 -7.97 5.10
CA THR A 128 -12.22 -7.80 4.78
C THR A 128 -11.34 -8.15 6.00
N MET A 129 -11.71 -7.64 7.18
CA MET A 129 -11.02 -7.94 8.43
C MET A 129 -11.01 -9.46 8.72
N SER A 130 -12.16 -10.13 8.57
CA SER A 130 -12.25 -11.57 8.77
C SER A 130 -11.33 -12.33 7.81
N GLN A 131 -11.29 -11.94 6.53
CA GLN A 131 -10.45 -12.60 5.52
C GLN A 131 -8.96 -12.42 5.80
N LEU A 132 -8.53 -11.21 6.20
CA LEU A 132 -7.14 -10.94 6.59
C LEU A 132 -6.74 -11.77 7.82
N LEU A 133 -7.61 -11.83 8.83
CA LEU A 133 -7.39 -12.62 10.04
C LEU A 133 -7.34 -14.12 9.76
N ASP A 134 -8.23 -14.64 8.91
CA ASP A 134 -8.25 -16.06 8.53
C ASP A 134 -6.94 -16.44 7.83
N HIS A 135 -6.45 -15.57 6.93
CA HIS A 135 -5.16 -15.76 6.28
C HIS A 135 -4.01 -15.73 7.30
N ALA A 136 -3.97 -14.72 8.18
CA ALA A 136 -2.94 -14.60 9.19
C ALA A 136 -2.93 -15.81 10.16
N LYS A 137 -4.10 -16.30 10.56
CA LYS A 137 -4.24 -17.46 11.47
C LYS A 137 -3.79 -18.77 10.84
N ALA A 138 -3.97 -18.93 9.53
CA ALA A 138 -3.53 -20.13 8.82
C ALA A 138 -2.00 -20.36 8.94
N GLU A 139 -1.23 -19.28 9.12
CA GLU A 139 0.23 -19.32 9.26
C GLU A 139 0.72 -19.30 10.72
N GLY A 140 -0.19 -19.18 11.70
CA GLY A 140 0.14 -19.21 13.13
C GLY A 140 0.80 -17.93 13.66
N ASN A 141 1.55 -17.98 14.76
CA ASN A 141 2.18 -16.78 15.35
C ASN A 141 3.44 -16.35 14.60
N MET A 142 3.85 -15.08 14.78
CA MET A 142 5.12 -14.58 14.26
C MET A 142 6.29 -15.33 14.89
N ASN A 143 7.29 -15.67 14.06
CA ASN A 143 8.51 -16.32 14.51
C ASN A 143 9.73 -15.43 14.25
N TRP A 144 10.02 -14.53 15.18
CA TRP A 144 11.15 -13.59 15.07
C TRP A 144 12.54 -14.24 15.20
N ASN A 145 12.62 -15.54 15.53
CA ASN A 145 13.90 -16.26 15.50
C ASN A 145 14.36 -16.55 14.06
N ASP A 146 13.42 -16.57 13.10
CA ASP A 146 13.70 -16.61 11.67
C ASP A 146 13.29 -15.27 11.06
N GLU A 147 14.22 -14.31 11.08
CA GLU A 147 13.95 -12.95 10.61
C GLU A 147 13.59 -12.89 9.12
N ALA A 148 14.12 -13.80 8.31
CA ALA A 148 13.81 -13.86 6.89
C ALA A 148 12.36 -14.32 6.66
N ALA A 149 11.94 -15.40 7.31
CA ALA A 149 10.56 -15.88 7.22
C ALA A 149 9.56 -14.86 7.82
N ALA A 150 9.89 -14.25 8.96
CA ALA A 150 9.07 -13.21 9.57
C ALA A 150 8.94 -11.98 8.65
N GLY A 151 10.03 -11.56 8.01
CA GLY A 151 10.02 -10.46 7.06
C GLY A 151 9.14 -10.74 5.84
N THR A 152 9.27 -11.92 5.24
CA THR A 152 8.41 -12.36 4.12
C THR A 152 6.94 -12.31 4.50
N ARG A 153 6.61 -12.85 5.67
CA ARG A 153 5.23 -12.88 6.17
C ARG A 153 4.64 -11.49 6.40
N VAL A 154 5.42 -10.56 6.93
CA VAL A 154 5.00 -9.15 7.04
C VAL A 154 4.77 -8.57 5.64
N GLY A 155 5.68 -8.78 4.69
CA GLY A 155 5.54 -8.31 3.32
C GLY A 155 4.29 -8.85 2.61
N GLU A 156 3.98 -10.12 2.81
CA GLU A 156 2.76 -10.77 2.29
C GLU A 156 1.49 -10.16 2.90
N MET A 157 1.47 -9.90 4.22
CA MET A 157 0.34 -9.25 4.85
C MET A 157 0.14 -7.81 4.35
N LEU A 158 1.22 -7.03 4.18
CA LEU A 158 1.15 -5.70 3.58
C LEU A 158 0.62 -5.75 2.13
N ALA A 159 1.02 -6.77 1.36
CA ALA A 159 0.54 -6.97 -0.01
C ALA A 159 -0.96 -7.30 -0.05
N LEU A 160 -1.44 -8.15 0.87
CA LEU A 160 -2.87 -8.43 1.01
C LEU A 160 -3.68 -7.19 1.38
N VAL A 161 -3.21 -6.41 2.35
CA VAL A 161 -3.83 -5.11 2.70
C VAL A 161 -3.85 -4.19 1.47
N GLY A 162 -2.75 -4.13 0.71
CA GLY A 162 -2.66 -3.36 -0.52
C GLY A 162 -3.63 -3.81 -1.62
N ALA A 163 -4.13 -5.05 -1.57
CA ALA A 163 -5.09 -5.59 -2.53
C ALA A 163 -6.56 -5.38 -2.13
N THR A 164 -6.83 -4.88 -0.91
CA THR A 164 -8.20 -4.64 -0.42
C THR A 164 -8.91 -3.52 -1.18
N THR A 165 -10.25 -3.56 -1.19
CA THR A 165 -11.05 -2.53 -1.84
C THR A 165 -10.84 -1.18 -1.16
N GLU A 166 -10.82 -1.18 0.18
CA GLU A 166 -10.63 -0.01 1.02
C GLU A 166 -9.30 0.69 0.69
N TYR A 167 -8.19 -0.04 0.61
CA TYR A 167 -6.91 0.54 0.24
C TYR A 167 -6.92 1.16 -1.18
N GLN A 168 -7.61 0.52 -2.13
CA GLN A 168 -7.60 0.93 -3.54
C GLN A 168 -8.51 2.12 -3.83
N PHE A 169 -9.65 2.20 -3.14
CA PHE A 169 -10.73 3.17 -3.39
C PHE A 169 -10.76 4.34 -2.40
N GLY A 170 -9.88 4.35 -1.40
CA GLY A 170 -9.86 5.41 -0.40
C GLY A 170 -10.28 4.86 0.93
#